data_AF-A0A7V6GB96-F1
#
_entry.id   AF-A0A7V6GB96-F1
#
_cell.length_a   1.000
_cell.length_b   1.000
_cell.length_c   1.000
_cell.angle_alpha   90.00
_cell.angle_beta   90.00
_cell.angle_gamma   90.00
#
_symmetry.space_group_name_H-M   'P 1'
#
loop_
_entity.id
_entity.type
_entity.pdbx_description
1 polymer ?
#
loop_
_entity_poly.entity_id
_entity_poly.type
_entity_poly.pdbx_seq_one_letter_code
_entity_poly.pdbx_strand_id
1 'polypeptide(L)'
;MLITFPKGLPGFEDYRRFELQEEPEAPLASLNSLDDENIGFVLLKPHTNFNDYPTKIKINAEETELLEVQEDDRVDIWVMLTLCLSDITKSTANLRAPVIINPRTQ
;
A
#
# COMPACT_ATOMS: atom_id res chain seq x y z
N MET A 1 4.53 7.09 9.17
CA MET A 1 4.12 8.14 8.23
C MET A 1 2.61 8.16 8.20
N LEU A 2 1.97 9.31 8.44
CA LEU A 2 0.50 9.42 8.46
C LEU A 2 -0.01 9.59 7.03
N ILE A 3 -0.98 8.77 6.63
CA ILE A 3 -1.58 8.77 5.30
C ILE A 3 -3.10 8.92 5.46
N THR A 4 -3.68 9.81 4.66
CA THR A 4 -5.14 9.86 4.48
C THR A 4 -5.53 9.18 3.18
N PHE A 5 -6.44 8.19 3.26
CA PHE A 5 -7.14 7.63 2.09
C PHE A 5 -8.52 8.29 2.00
N PRO A 6 -8.75 9.29 1.12
CA PRO A 6 -10.00 10.07 1.13
C PRO A 6 -11.25 9.22 0.86
N LYS A 7 -11.09 8.13 0.13
CA LYS A 7 -12.13 7.12 -0.16
C LYS A 7 -12.04 5.87 0.74
N GLY A 8 -11.14 5.86 1.71
CA GLY A 8 -10.76 4.65 2.46
C GLY A 8 -10.10 3.59 1.58
N LEU A 9 -10.08 2.35 2.08
CA LEU A 9 -9.68 1.18 1.30
C LEU A 9 -10.92 0.34 0.93
N PRO A 10 -10.90 -0.42 -0.18
CA PRO A 10 -12.02 -1.30 -0.53
C PRO A 10 -12.36 -2.28 0.61
N GLY A 11 -13.62 -2.28 1.06
CA GLY A 11 -14.10 -3.04 2.21
C GLY A 11 -13.84 -2.39 3.58
N PHE A 12 -13.19 -1.23 3.60
CA PHE A 12 -12.82 -0.43 4.77
C PHE A 12 -13.03 1.07 4.51
N GLU A 13 -14.08 1.43 3.77
CA GLU A 13 -14.32 2.79 3.25
C GLU A 13 -14.52 3.85 4.34
N ASP A 14 -14.96 3.42 5.54
CA ASP A 14 -15.17 4.27 6.71
C ASP A 14 -13.86 4.60 7.45
N TYR A 15 -12.79 3.83 7.24
CA TYR A 15 -11.49 4.02 7.86
C TYR A 15 -10.58 4.74 6.87
N ARG A 16 -10.10 5.93 7.24
CA ARG A 16 -9.41 6.82 6.29
C ARG A 16 -8.05 7.24 6.74
N ARG A 17 -7.78 7.17 8.05
CA ARG A 17 -6.50 7.61 8.62
C ARG A 17 -5.68 6.37 8.92
N PHE A 18 -4.50 6.30 8.32
CA PHE A 18 -3.59 5.19 8.53
C PHE A 18 -2.20 5.69 8.86
N GLU A 19 -1.45 4.88 9.59
CA GLU A 19 -0.02 5.03 9.75
C GLU A 19 0.69 3.92 8.96
N LEU A 20 1.57 4.31 8.04
CA LEU A 20 2.53 3.41 7.42
C LEU A 20 3.84 3.42 8.23
N GLN A 21 4.23 2.25 8.71
CA GLN A 21 5.49 2.02 9.39
C GLN A 21 6.29 1.01 8.58
N GLU A 22 7.38 1.47 7.97
CA GLU A 22 8.30 0.61 7.22
C GLU A 22 9.27 -0.12 8.16
N GLU A 23 9.57 -1.37 7.83
CA GLU A 23 10.59 -2.16 8.52
C GLU A 23 11.97 -1.80 7.98
N PRO A 24 12.90 -1.23 8.78
CA PRO A 24 14.16 -0.67 8.25
C PRO A 24 15.07 -1.68 7.54
N GLU A 25 14.98 -2.96 7.90
CA GLU A 25 15.86 -4.02 7.41
C GLU A 25 15.14 -5.01 6.46
N ALA A 26 13.88 -4.74 6.10
CA ALA A 26 13.08 -5.61 5.26
C ALA A 26 12.22 -4.82 4.27
N PRO A 27 11.84 -5.38 3.11
CA PRO A 27 10.96 -4.70 2.17
C PRO A 27 9.48 -4.72 2.60
N LEU A 28 9.24 -4.67 3.92
CA LEU A 28 7.94 -4.81 4.55
C LEU A 28 7.51 -3.50 5.21
N ALA A 29 6.21 -3.33 5.35
CA ALA A 29 5.64 -2.27 6.16
C ALA A 29 4.33 -2.73 6.80
N SER A 30 3.98 -2.18 7.95
CA SER A 30 2.61 -2.25 8.47
C SER A 30 1.85 -0.99 8.10
N LEU A 31 0.61 -1.15 7.61
CA LEU A 31 -0.35 -0.07 7.41
C LEU A 31 -1.47 -0.24 8.43
N ASN A 32 -1.46 0.55 9.50
CA ASN A 32 -2.35 0.42 10.64
C ASN A 32 -3.37 1.54 10.65
N SER A 33 -4.64 1.24 10.91
CA SER A 33 -5.67 2.27 11.04
C SER A 33 -5.48 3.06 12.33
N LEU A 34 -5.69 4.38 12.25
CA LEU A 34 -5.79 5.27 13.41
C LEU A 34 -7.24 5.44 13.88
N ASP A 35 -8.18 4.82 13.17
CA ASP A 35 -9.61 4.86 13.45
C ASP A 35 -10.06 3.60 14.22
N ASP A 36 -9.40 2.45 14.02
CA ASP A 36 -9.62 1.19 14.76
C ASP A 36 -8.32 0.37 14.90
N GLU A 37 -7.93 0.06 16.13
CA GLU A 37 -6.71 -0.68 16.46
C GLU A 37 -6.69 -2.14 15.96
N ASN A 38 -7.85 -2.70 15.60
CA ASN A 38 -7.97 -4.05 15.08
C ASN A 38 -7.73 -4.13 13.57
N ILE A 39 -7.57 -2.99 12.89
CA ILE A 39 -7.38 -2.93 11.44
C ILE A 39 -5.92 -2.61 11.13
N GLY A 40 -5.22 -3.60 10.59
CA GLY A 40 -3.84 -3.46 10.13
C GLY A 40 -3.52 -4.42 9.00
N PHE A 41 -2.63 -4.00 8.10
CA PHE A 41 -2.23 -4.77 6.94
C PHE A 41 -0.71 -4.86 6.86
N VAL A 42 -0.20 -6.02 6.43
CA VAL A 42 1.22 -6.16 6.11
C VAL A 42 1.40 -5.95 4.62
N LEU A 43 2.30 -5.03 4.28
CA LEU A 43 2.63 -4.64 2.92
C LEU A 43 4.03 -5.11 2.55
N LEU A 44 4.26 -5.33 1.26
CA LEU A 44 5.55 -5.69 0.67
C LEU A 44 5.85 -4.77 -0.52
N LYS A 45 7.11 -4.32 -0.68
CA LYS A 45 7.55 -3.71 -1.94
C LYS A 45 7.62 -4.81 -3.02
N PRO A 46 6.80 -4.78 -4.08
CA PRO A 46 6.67 -5.92 -4.99
C PRO A 46 7.95 -6.26 -5.74
N HIS A 47 8.79 -5.27 -6.06
CA HIS A 47 10.01 -5.47 -6.84
C HIS A 47 11.11 -6.30 -6.15
N THR A 48 11.00 -6.56 -4.84
CA THR A 48 12.00 -7.41 -4.15
C THR A 48 11.80 -8.90 -4.41
N ASN A 49 10.58 -9.31 -4.76
CA ASN A 49 10.23 -10.71 -4.97
C ASN A 49 9.67 -10.96 -6.38
N PHE A 50 9.19 -9.92 -7.06
CA PHE A 50 8.56 -9.97 -8.36
C PHE A 50 9.26 -8.99 -9.30
N ASN A 51 10.41 -9.40 -9.86
CA ASN A 51 11.24 -8.55 -10.72
C ASN A 51 10.48 -8.01 -11.95
N ASP A 52 9.51 -8.77 -12.46
CA ASP A 52 8.69 -8.40 -13.61
C ASP A 52 7.48 -7.53 -13.23
N TYR A 53 7.35 -7.14 -11.96
CA TYR A 53 6.28 -6.23 -11.54
C TYR A 53 6.52 -4.84 -12.17
N PRO A 54 5.49 -4.16 -12.72
CA PRO A 54 5.65 -2.86 -13.37
C PRO A 54 6.12 -1.78 -12.39
N THR A 55 7.16 -1.01 -12.77
CA THR A 55 7.64 0.14 -12.00
C THR A 55 6.79 1.39 -12.20
N LYS A 56 5.93 1.39 -13.23
CA LYS A 56 4.93 2.42 -13.50
C LYS A 56 3.55 1.77 -13.52
N ILE A 57 2.68 2.22 -12.64
CA ILE A 57 1.26 1.83 -12.63
C ILE A 57 0.52 2.77 -13.57
N LYS A 58 -0.42 2.23 -14.37
CA LYS A 58 -1.35 3.07 -15.11
C LYS A 58 -2.37 3.62 -14.13
N ILE A 59 -2.26 4.91 -13.85
CA ILE A 59 -3.20 5.67 -13.02
C ILE A 59 -4.13 6.41 -13.98
N ASN A 60 -5.43 6.29 -13.79
CA ASN A 60 -6.42 7.00 -14.61
C ASN A 60 -6.58 8.46 -14.13
N ALA A 61 -7.30 9.29 -14.89
CA ALA A 61 -7.44 10.72 -14.58
C ALA A 61 -8.03 10.99 -13.18
N GLU A 62 -8.99 10.19 -12.73
CA GLU A 62 -9.62 10.32 -11.41
C GLU A 62 -8.63 9.95 -10.30
N GLU A 63 -7.86 8.89 -10.49
CA GLU A 63 -6.83 8.48 -9.53
C GLU A 63 -5.66 9.47 -9.50
N THR A 64 -5.30 10.08 -10.63
CA THR A 64 -4.27 11.12 -10.71
C THR A 64 -4.68 12.36 -9.93
N GLU A 65 -5.94 12.78 -10.05
CA GLU A 65 -6.49 13.90 -9.27
C GLU A 65 -6.53 13.55 -7.78
N LEU A 66 -6.98 12.34 -7.42
CA LEU A 66 -7.07 11.89 -6.03
C LEU A 66 -5.70 11.79 -5.35
N LEU A 67 -4.70 11.26 -6.06
CA LEU A 67 -3.34 11.09 -5.54
C LEU A 67 -2.48 12.36 -5.73
N GLU A 68 -3.00 13.38 -6.43
CA GLU A 68 -2.29 14.62 -6.74
C GLU A 68 -0.91 14.40 -7.40
N VAL A 69 -0.84 13.45 -8.34
CA VAL A 69 0.43 13.01 -8.98
C VAL A 69 0.67 13.78 -10.28
N GLN A 70 1.88 14.27 -10.48
CA GLN A 70 2.33 14.85 -11.76
C GLN A 70 3.12 13.83 -12.60
N GLU A 71 3.34 14.12 -13.89
CA GLU A 71 3.94 13.16 -14.85
C GLU A 71 5.31 12.59 -14.42
N ASP A 72 6.10 13.35 -13.67
CA ASP A 72 7.42 12.97 -13.17
C ASP A 72 7.45 12.60 -11.68
N ASP A 73 6.31 12.65 -10.98
CA ASP A 73 6.26 12.31 -9.57
C ASP A 73 6.52 10.81 -9.35
N ARG A 74 7.29 10.51 -8.31
CA ARG A 74 7.49 9.14 -7.84
C ARG A 74 6.41 8.80 -6.83
N VAL A 75 5.67 7.73 -7.11
CA VAL A 75 4.74 7.12 -6.14
C VAL A 75 5.39 5.90 -5.51
N ASP A 76 5.02 5.67 -4.25
CA ASP A 76 5.35 4.42 -3.57
C ASP A 76 4.32 3.35 -3.88
N ILE A 77 4.82 2.19 -4.30
CA ILE A 77 4.01 1.03 -4.66
C ILE A 77 4.22 -0.07 -3.64
N TRP A 78 3.11 -0.53 -3.07
CA TRP A 78 3.07 -1.63 -2.11
C TRP A 78 2.03 -2.67 -2.53
N VAL A 79 2.23 -3.93 -2.14
CA VAL A 79 1.23 -4.98 -2.30
C VAL A 79 0.90 -5.60 -0.95
N MET A 80 -0.37 -5.93 -0.73
CA MET A 80 -0.84 -6.48 0.54
C MET A 80 -0.54 -7.98 0.62
N LEU A 81 -0.03 -8.43 1.76
CA LEU A 81 0.24 -9.83 2.05
C LEU A 81 -0.94 -10.51 2.72
N THR A 82 -1.21 -11.75 2.32
CA THR A 82 -2.06 -12.70 3.05
C THR A 82 -1.15 -13.70 3.73
N LEU A 83 -0.99 -13.57 5.04
CA LEU A 83 -0.06 -14.38 5.83
C LEU A 83 -0.67 -15.74 6.19
N CYS A 84 0.04 -16.82 5.85
CA CYS A 84 -0.29 -18.16 6.35
C CYS A 84 0.45 -18.40 7.67
N LEU A 85 -0.21 -18.14 8.80
CA LEU A 85 0.44 -18.18 10.12
C LEU A 85 0.98 -19.56 10.52
N SER A 86 0.42 -20.64 9.97
CA SER A 86 0.91 -22.01 10.19
C SER A 86 2.16 -22.34 9.37
N ASP A 87 2.38 -21.64 8.25
CA ASP A 87 3.50 -21.87 7.34
C ASP A 87 3.73 -20.61 6.49
N ILE A 88 4.64 -19.75 6.95
CA ILE A 88 4.86 -18.44 6.36
C ILE A 88 5.26 -18.51 4.89
N THR A 89 5.86 -19.63 4.45
CA THR A 89 6.31 -19.84 3.05
C THR A 89 5.15 -19.96 2.07
N LYS A 90 3.93 -20.23 2.56
CA LYS A 90 2.69 -20.27 1.78
C LYS A 90 1.93 -18.94 1.78
N SER A 91 2.47 -17.90 2.40
CA SER A 91 1.89 -16.57 2.32
C SER A 91 1.87 -16.08 0.88
N THR A 92 0.86 -15.29 0.54
CA THR A 92 0.67 -14.78 -0.82
C THR A 92 0.64 -13.26 -0.82
N ALA A 93 0.90 -12.64 -1.98
CA ALA A 93 0.81 -11.20 -2.17
C ALA A 93 -0.27 -10.88 -3.20
N ASN A 94 -1.13 -9.89 -2.92
CA ASN A 94 -2.11 -9.43 -3.89
C ASN A 94 -1.48 -8.45 -4.89
N LEU A 95 -0.94 -8.99 -5.98
CA LEU A 95 -0.31 -8.21 -7.04
C LEU A 95 -1.29 -7.41 -7.92
N ARG A 96 -2.59 -7.70 -7.82
CA ARG A 96 -3.63 -7.10 -8.68
C ARG A 96 -4.17 -5.78 -8.15
N ALA A 97 -4.07 -5.55 -6.83
CA ALA A 97 -4.59 -4.37 -6.17
C ALA A 97 -3.49 -3.76 -5.29
N PRO A 98 -2.52 -3.03 -5.88
CA PRO A 98 -1.47 -2.38 -5.12
C PRO A 98 -2.03 -1.21 -4.31
N VAL A 99 -1.36 -0.91 -3.20
CA VAL A 99 -1.54 0.32 -2.45
C VAL A 99 -0.54 1.34 -3.00
N ILE A 100 -1.08 2.44 -3.55
CA ILE A 100 -0.30 3.53 -4.14
C ILE A 100 -0.32 4.71 -3.19
N ILE A 101 0.85 5.21 -2.83
CA ILE A 101 0.99 6.35 -1.91
C ILE A 101 1.81 7.43 -2.61
N ASN A 102 1.30 8.65 -2.65
CA ASN A 102 2.09 9.80 -3.04
C ASN A 102 2.75 10.40 -1.77
N PRO A 103 4.07 10.30 -1.61
CA PRO A 103 4.76 10.81 -0.41
C PRO A 103 4.69 12.33 -0.25
N ARG A 104 4.30 13.08 -1.30
CA ARG A 104 4.18 14.54 -1.24
C ARG A 104 2.88 15.05 -0.64
N THR A 105 1.80 14.27 -0.73
CA THR A 105 0.41 14.75 -0.54
C THR A 105 -0.32 13.97 0.55
N GLN A 106 0.44 13.54 1.55
CA GLN A 106 0.00 12.77 2.74
C GLN A 106 -1.24 13.35 3.43
#